data_AF-X1IIQ9-F1
#
_entry.id   AF-X1IIQ9-F1
#
_cell.length_a   1.000
_cell.length_b   1.000
_cell.length_c   1.000
_cell.angle_alpha   90.00
_cell.angle_beta   90.00
_cell.angle_gamma   90.00
#
_symmetry.space_group_name_H-M   'P 1'
#
loop_
_entity.id
_entity.type
_entity.pdbx_description
1 polymer ?
#
loop_
_entity_poly.entity_id
_entity_poly.type
_entity_poly.pdbx_seq_one_letter_code
_entity_poly.pdbx_strand_id
1 'polypeptide(L)'
;MAVGKRGIARALQKVLGQGDNVKASNPLEVHDPKVGSLISYEGTTTADGAGDGSTLIDSVLATKPDYDGNLVIITSGAYAGQARDINGVTTGGTVSPHIAFGGQILRGTTFVIAAIRLTPSYPAHP
;
A
#
# COMPACT_ATOMS: atom_id res chain seq x y z
N MET A 1 -21.92 48.64 -31.72
CA MET A 1 -20.90 48.42 -30.67
C MET A 1 -21.24 47.11 -29.97
N ALA A 2 -20.44 46.05 -30.14
CA ALA A 2 -20.68 44.76 -29.48
C ALA A 2 -19.55 44.49 -28.48
N VAL A 3 -19.86 44.63 -27.19
CA VAL A 3 -18.93 44.42 -26.08
C VAL A 3 -19.04 42.98 -25.60
N GLY A 4 -17.89 42.32 -25.44
CA GLY A 4 -17.67 41.38 -24.33
C GLY A 4 -18.11 39.93 -24.48
N LYS A 5 -17.33 39.10 -25.21
CA LYS A 5 -17.25 37.64 -24.95
C LYS A 5 -15.82 37.06 -25.00
N ARG A 6 -14.77 37.88 -25.15
CA ARG A 6 -13.38 37.40 -25.32
C ARG A 6 -12.57 37.29 -24.02
N GLY A 7 -13.04 37.87 -22.92
CA GLY A 7 -12.30 37.90 -21.65
C GLY A 7 -12.28 36.56 -20.92
N ILE A 8 -13.42 35.86 -20.89
CA ILE A 8 -13.60 34.67 -20.05
C ILE A 8 -12.90 33.44 -20.66
N ALA A 9 -12.93 33.30 -21.99
CA ALA A 9 -12.30 32.18 -22.69
C ALA A 9 -10.78 32.13 -22.48
N ARG A 10 -10.10 33.29 -22.47
CA ARG A 10 -8.65 33.36 -22.19
C ARG A 10 -8.32 33.06 -20.72
N ALA A 11 -9.18 33.47 -19.79
CA ALA A 11 -8.98 33.18 -18.38
C ALA A 11 -9.11 31.68 -18.10
N LEU A 12 -10.13 31.03 -18.66
CA LEU A 12 -10.33 29.58 -18.51
C LEU A 12 -9.22 28.78 -19.21
N GLN A 13 -8.73 29.21 -20.38
CA GLN A 13 -7.57 28.60 -21.04
C GLN A 13 -6.26 28.70 -20.24
N LYS A 14 -6.11 29.77 -19.45
CA LYS A 14 -4.95 29.95 -18.54
C LYS A 14 -5.05 29.04 -17.30
N VAL A 15 -6.25 28.81 -16.80
CA VAL A 15 -6.51 27.97 -15.61
C VAL A 15 -6.49 26.48 -15.96
N LEU A 16 -7.08 26.09 -17.09
CA LEU A 16 -7.24 24.70 -17.52
C LEU A 16 -6.16 24.24 -18.51
N GLY A 17 -5.25 25.15 -18.91
CA GLY A 17 -4.10 24.88 -19.77
C GLY A 17 -4.48 24.27 -21.12
N GLN A 18 -5.10 25.07 -21.99
CA GLN A 18 -5.29 24.92 -23.45
C GLN A 18 -5.60 23.53 -24.07
N GLY A 19 -5.89 22.48 -23.29
CA GLY A 19 -6.12 21.12 -23.77
C GLY A 19 -4.86 20.25 -23.93
N ASP A 20 -3.65 20.82 -23.88
CA ASP A 20 -2.39 20.07 -24.06
C ASP A 20 -1.91 19.31 -22.82
N ASN A 21 -2.51 19.60 -21.66
CA ASN A 21 -2.12 19.01 -20.39
C ASN A 21 -2.66 17.60 -20.17
N VAL A 22 -3.62 17.16 -20.99
CA VAL A 22 -4.23 15.82 -20.91
C VAL A 22 -3.97 15.09 -22.22
N LYS A 23 -2.93 14.27 -22.25
CA LYS A 23 -2.51 13.50 -23.43
C LYS A 23 -2.15 12.09 -23.00
N ALA A 24 -2.11 11.14 -23.93
CA ALA A 24 -1.74 9.76 -23.58
C ALA A 24 -0.37 9.66 -22.88
N SER A 25 0.55 10.59 -23.18
CA SER A 25 1.86 10.71 -22.53
C SER A 25 1.85 11.50 -21.21
N ASN A 26 0.72 12.09 -20.81
CA ASN A 26 0.51 12.80 -19.54
C ASN A 26 -0.97 12.73 -19.17
N PRO A 27 -1.48 11.55 -18.76
CA PRO A 27 -2.86 11.38 -18.36
C PRO A 27 -3.15 12.20 -17.09
N LEU A 28 -4.41 12.58 -16.88
CA LEU A 28 -4.83 13.10 -15.58
C LEU A 28 -4.74 11.98 -14.56
N GLU A 29 -3.72 12.00 -13.71
CA GLU A 29 -3.61 11.08 -12.58
C GLU A 29 -4.58 11.52 -11.48
N VAL A 30 -5.63 10.72 -11.27
CA VAL A 30 -6.48 10.85 -10.10
C VAL A 30 -5.79 10.12 -8.96
N HIS A 31 -5.11 10.88 -8.10
CA HIS A 31 -4.64 10.39 -6.80
C HIS A 31 -5.87 10.37 -5.88
N ASP A 32 -6.57 9.23 -5.79
CA ASP A 32 -7.61 9.04 -4.77
C ASP A 32 -6.93 8.65 -3.44
N PRO A 33 -6.88 9.55 -2.44
CA PRO A 33 -6.21 9.27 -1.16
C PRO A 33 -6.93 8.19 -0.33
N LYS A 34 -8.13 7.75 -0.72
CA LYS A 34 -8.92 6.78 0.06
C LYS A 34 -8.64 5.32 -0.31
N VAL A 35 -8.13 5.03 -1.50
CA VAL A 35 -7.83 3.65 -1.93
C VAL A 35 -6.56 3.09 -1.26
N GLY A 36 -5.73 3.94 -0.63
CA GLY A 36 -4.56 3.55 0.15
C GLY A 36 -4.72 3.58 1.68
N SER A 37 -5.89 3.91 2.22
CA SER A 37 -6.05 4.26 3.65
C SER A 37 -5.82 3.11 4.65
N LEU A 38 -5.70 1.86 4.18
CA LEU A 38 -5.47 0.69 5.04
C LEU A 38 -4.06 0.10 4.89
N ILE A 39 -3.35 0.44 3.82
CA ILE A 39 -1.99 -0.05 3.58
C ILE A 39 -1.04 0.81 4.42
N SER A 40 -0.47 0.18 5.45
CA SER A 40 0.48 0.79 6.38
C SER A 40 1.91 0.78 5.81
N TYR A 41 2.21 -0.17 4.92
CA TYR A 41 3.51 -0.30 4.28
C TYR A 41 3.42 -1.16 3.02
N GLU A 42 4.24 -0.84 2.02
CA GLU A 42 4.48 -1.69 0.85
C GLU A 42 5.99 -1.95 0.76
N GLY A 43 6.37 -3.20 0.50
CA GLY A 43 7.75 -3.63 0.57
C GLY A 43 8.12 -4.69 -0.45
N THR A 44 9.43 -4.85 -0.62
CA THR A 44 10.03 -5.95 -1.37
C THR A 44 11.07 -6.60 -0.49
N THR A 45 10.99 -7.91 -0.33
CA THR A 45 11.92 -8.67 0.51
C THR A 45 13.36 -8.50 0.03
N THR A 46 14.25 -8.27 1.00
CA THR A 46 15.67 -7.98 0.76
C THR A 46 16.56 -9.20 0.97
N ALA A 47 16.04 -10.22 1.66
CA ALA A 47 16.69 -11.50 1.89
C ALA A 47 15.63 -12.61 1.95
N ASP A 48 16.07 -13.86 1.83
CA ASP A 48 15.20 -15.02 1.98
C ASP A 48 14.78 -15.17 3.45
N GLY A 49 13.50 -15.44 3.67
CA GLY A 49 12.98 -15.83 4.97
C GLY A 49 13.43 -17.24 5.38
N ALA A 50 12.92 -17.70 6.51
CA ALA A 50 13.15 -19.05 7.00
C ALA A 50 12.52 -20.09 6.06
N GLY A 51 13.18 -21.24 5.91
CA GLY A 51 12.77 -22.30 4.98
C GLY A 51 11.35 -22.84 5.23
N ASP A 52 10.90 -22.77 6.48
CA ASP A 52 9.56 -23.18 6.93
C ASP A 52 8.48 -22.10 6.74
N GLY A 53 8.84 -20.91 6.24
CA GLY A 53 7.92 -19.80 6.05
C GLY A 53 7.57 -19.05 7.33
N SER A 54 8.31 -19.27 8.42
CA SER A 54 8.09 -18.57 9.70
C SER A 54 8.57 -17.12 9.69
N THR A 55 9.24 -16.66 8.62
CA THR A 55 9.70 -15.27 8.50
C THR A 55 9.62 -14.73 7.07
N LEU A 56 9.53 -13.41 6.99
CA LEU A 56 9.72 -12.60 5.78
C LEU A 56 10.73 -11.49 6.12
N ILE A 57 11.72 -11.24 5.25
CA ILE A 57 12.81 -10.30 5.57
C ILE A 57 12.84 -9.10 4.60
N ASP A 58 12.71 -7.91 5.16
CA ASP A 58 12.89 -6.63 4.48
C ASP A 58 13.67 -5.67 5.40
N SER A 59 14.93 -5.39 5.06
CA SER A 59 15.82 -4.53 5.85
C SER A 59 15.30 -3.11 6.00
N VAL A 60 14.42 -2.64 5.10
CA VAL A 60 13.85 -1.29 5.19
C VAL A 60 12.94 -1.16 6.42
N LEU A 61 12.27 -2.24 6.84
CA LEU A 61 11.42 -2.27 8.04
C LEU A 61 12.19 -1.91 9.32
N ALA A 62 13.51 -2.07 9.36
CA ALA A 62 14.31 -1.66 10.51
C ALA A 62 14.27 -0.15 10.81
N THR A 63 13.85 0.65 9.82
CA THR A 63 13.69 2.11 9.96
C THR A 63 12.23 2.55 10.06
N LYS A 64 11.30 1.58 10.08
CA LYS A 64 9.85 1.84 10.07
C LYS A 64 9.26 1.65 11.47
N PRO A 65 8.05 2.18 11.72
CA PRO A 65 7.31 1.86 12.93
C PRO A 65 7.12 0.34 13.08
N ASP A 66 6.89 -0.08 14.31
CA ASP A 66 6.51 -1.48 14.54
C ASP A 66 5.09 -1.74 14.00
N TYR A 67 4.94 -2.84 13.28
CA TYR A 67 3.69 -3.31 12.68
C TYR A 67 3.15 -4.58 13.35
N ASP A 68 3.58 -4.89 14.56
CA ASP A 68 2.95 -5.95 15.36
C ASP A 68 1.43 -5.76 15.45
N GLY A 69 0.66 -6.85 15.28
CA GLY A 69 -0.80 -6.81 15.23
C GLY A 69 -1.42 -6.35 13.90
N ASN A 70 -0.61 -6.07 12.88
CA ASN A 70 -1.10 -5.84 11.52
C ASN A 70 -1.14 -7.13 10.68
N LEU A 71 -1.70 -7.05 9.48
CA LEU A 71 -1.75 -8.14 8.52
C LEU A 71 -0.67 -7.96 7.45
N VAL A 72 0.21 -8.93 7.24
CA VAL A 72 1.09 -8.98 6.06
C VAL A 72 0.43 -9.79 4.95
N ILE A 73 0.45 -9.27 3.72
CA ILE A 73 -0.15 -9.87 2.53
C ILE A 73 0.94 -9.98 1.46
N ILE A 74 1.18 -11.19 0.97
CA ILE A 74 2.12 -11.44 -0.13
C ILE A 74 1.45 -11.10 -1.45
N THR A 75 2.09 -10.26 -2.28
CA THR A 75 1.50 -9.76 -3.53
C THR A 75 2.17 -10.32 -4.79
N SER A 76 3.28 -11.04 -4.68
CA SER A 76 3.92 -11.75 -5.80
C SER A 76 4.60 -13.06 -5.37
N GLY A 77 5.13 -13.82 -6.33
CA GLY A 77 5.80 -15.09 -6.08
C GLY A 77 4.85 -16.26 -5.80
N ALA A 78 5.40 -17.38 -5.33
CA ALA A 78 4.68 -18.65 -5.16
C ALA A 78 3.55 -18.60 -4.13
N TYR A 79 3.62 -17.64 -3.20
CA TYR A 79 2.66 -17.50 -2.10
C TYR A 79 1.80 -16.24 -2.23
N ALA A 80 1.73 -15.64 -3.42
CA ALA A 80 0.88 -14.48 -3.69
C ALA A 80 -0.59 -14.73 -3.28
N GLY A 81 -1.20 -13.72 -2.67
CA GLY A 81 -2.56 -13.78 -2.12
C GLY A 81 -2.64 -14.35 -0.70
N GLN A 82 -1.55 -14.90 -0.15
CA GLN A 82 -1.55 -15.30 1.26
C GLN A 82 -1.44 -14.09 2.18
N ALA A 83 -2.31 -14.06 3.19
CA ALA A 83 -2.29 -13.08 4.25
C ALA A 83 -2.05 -13.77 5.61
N ARG A 84 -1.29 -13.12 6.49
CA ARG A 84 -1.00 -13.60 7.86
C ARG A 84 -0.96 -12.44 8.84
N ASP A 85 -1.47 -12.68 10.03
CA ASP A 85 -1.31 -11.74 11.15
C ASP A 85 0.16 -11.70 11.55
N ILE A 86 0.69 -10.51 11.79
CA ILE A 86 2.02 -10.29 12.35
C ILE A 86 1.90 -10.44 13.87
N ASN A 87 2.74 -11.31 14.44
CA ASN A 87 2.79 -11.57 15.87
C ASN A 87 4.25 -11.50 16.32
N GLY A 88 4.75 -10.28 16.46
CA GLY A 88 6.12 -9.98 16.82
C GLY A 88 6.62 -8.67 16.25
N VAL A 89 7.69 -8.16 16.87
CA VAL A 89 8.34 -6.89 16.52
C VAL A 89 8.95 -6.95 15.12
N THR A 90 8.70 -5.90 14.34
CA THR A 90 9.16 -5.77 12.94
C THR A 90 10.38 -4.86 12.74
N THR A 91 10.76 -4.10 13.77
CA THR A 91 11.87 -3.12 13.73
C THR A 91 13.26 -3.73 13.56
N GLY A 92 13.36 -5.07 13.52
CA GLY A 92 14.59 -5.79 13.14
C GLY A 92 14.70 -6.11 11.65
N GLY A 93 13.78 -5.63 10.81
CA GLY A 93 13.75 -5.98 9.38
C GLY A 93 13.10 -7.35 9.09
N THR A 94 12.50 -7.97 10.10
CA THR A 94 11.91 -9.32 10.01
C THR A 94 10.44 -9.25 10.39
N VAL A 95 9.59 -9.82 9.56
CA VAL A 95 8.17 -10.04 9.86
C VAL A 95 8.00 -11.50 10.27
N SER A 96 7.48 -11.71 11.48
CA SER A 96 7.15 -13.03 12.02
C SER A 96 5.62 -13.20 12.04
N PRO A 97 5.04 -13.91 11.06
CA PRO A 97 3.62 -14.18 11.07
C PRO A 97 3.22 -15.14 12.20
N HIS A 98 2.01 -14.98 12.73
CA HIS A 98 1.43 -15.88 13.74
C HIS A 98 1.33 -17.33 13.24
N ILE A 99 0.99 -17.50 11.96
CA ILE A 99 1.00 -18.79 11.27
C ILE A 99 1.97 -18.68 10.10
N ALA A 100 2.88 -19.64 9.98
CA ALA A 100 3.84 -19.68 8.88
C ALA A 100 3.17 -19.59 7.49
N PHE A 101 3.92 -19.06 6.54
CA PHE A 101 3.58 -19.23 5.13
C PHE A 101 3.74 -20.70 4.73
N GLY A 102 3.22 -21.09 3.57
CA GLY A 102 3.35 -22.46 3.05
C GLY A 102 4.78 -22.88 2.68
N GLY A 103 5.80 -22.11 3.07
CA GLY A 103 7.23 -22.32 2.83
C GLY A 103 7.98 -21.00 2.70
N GLN A 104 9.26 -21.08 2.31
CA GLN A 104 10.18 -19.95 2.29
C GLN A 104 9.72 -18.79 1.41
N ILE A 105 9.65 -17.58 1.99
CA ILE A 105 9.49 -16.35 1.21
C ILE A 105 10.86 -15.93 0.68
N LEU A 106 11.03 -15.96 -0.64
CA LEU A 106 12.30 -15.63 -1.29
C LEU A 106 12.48 -14.12 -1.45
N ARG A 107 13.74 -13.68 -1.50
CA ARG A 107 14.15 -12.32 -1.85
C ARG A 107 13.51 -11.87 -3.16
N GLY A 108 13.11 -10.60 -3.22
CA GLY A 108 12.44 -10.02 -4.38
C GLY A 108 10.93 -10.24 -4.41
N THR A 109 10.38 -11.01 -3.46
CA THR A 109 8.93 -11.12 -3.25
C THR A 109 8.38 -9.80 -2.73
N THR A 110 7.33 -9.29 -3.37
CA THR A 110 6.59 -8.10 -2.97
C THR A 110 5.50 -8.43 -1.96
N PHE A 111 5.24 -7.50 -1.05
CA PHE A 111 4.21 -7.64 -0.03
C PHE A 111 3.66 -6.28 0.39
N VAL A 112 2.51 -6.30 1.07
CA VAL A 112 1.93 -5.14 1.73
C VAL A 112 1.61 -5.48 3.18
N ILE A 113 1.69 -4.49 4.07
CA ILE A 113 1.21 -4.58 5.45
C ILE A 113 -0.01 -3.69 5.57
N ALA A 114 -1.12 -4.25 6.03
CA ALA A 114 -2.37 -3.54 6.24
C ALA A 114 -2.76 -3.51 7.71
N ALA A 115 -3.30 -2.38 8.17
CA ALA A 115 -3.80 -2.26 9.54
C ALA A 115 -5.07 -3.10 9.72
N ILE A 116 -5.12 -3.89 10.80
CA ILE A 116 -6.33 -4.62 11.18
C ILE A 116 -7.25 -3.66 11.94
N ARG A 117 -8.41 -3.31 11.36
CA ARG A 117 -9.48 -2.59 12.07
C ARG A 117 -10.56 -3.57 12.50
N LEU A 118 -10.39 -4.19 13.68
CA LEU A 118 -11.52 -4.84 14.35
C LEU A 118 -12.37 -3.75 15.01
N THR A 119 -13.40 -3.26 14.31
CA THR A 119 -14.57 -2.74 15.04
C THR A 119 -15.35 -3.95 15.54
N PRO A 120 -15.60 -4.12 16.86
CA PRO A 120 -16.46 -5.18 17.33
C PRO A 120 -17.82 -5.04 16.65
N SER A 121 -18.29 -6.08 15.95
CA SER A 121 -19.64 -6.10 15.36
C SER A 121 -20.70 -6.59 16.35
N TYR A 122 -20.43 -6.53 17.66
CA TYR A 122 -21.36 -7.00 18.68
C TYR A 122 -21.95 -5.81 19.44
N PRO A 123 -23.26 -5.52 19.29
CA PRO A 123 -23.91 -4.64 20.24
C PRO A 123 -23.87 -5.34 21.60
N ALA A 124 -23.23 -4.69 22.57
CA ALA A 124 -23.41 -5.06 23.98
C ALA A 124 -24.92 -4.98 24.26
N HIS A 125 -25.58 -6.13 24.33
CA HIS A 125 -26.94 -6.22 24.82
C HIS A 125 -26.95 -6.04 26.35
N PRO A 126 -28.01 -5.41 26.89
CA PRO A 126 -28.01 -4.72 28.19
C PRO A 126 -27.77 -5.60 29.41
#